data_AF-A0A3B3XBR7-F1
#
_entry.id   AF-A0A3B3XBR7-F1
#
_cell.length_a   1.000
_cell.length_b   1.000
_cell.length_c   1.000
_cell.angle_alpha   90.00
_cell.angle_beta   90.00
_cell.angle_gamma   90.00
#
_symmetry.space_group_name_H-M   'P 1'
#
loop_
_entity.id
_entity.type
_entity.pdbx_description
1 polymer ?
#
loop_
_entity_poly.entity_id
_entity_poly.type
_entity_poly.pdbx_seq_one_letter_code
_entity_poly.pdbx_strand_id
1 'polypeptide(L)'
;MSAPNLLRVGTAENIFVECQDCTGGDMVVRINVMNHPTKNKKLTGTTVTLNRVNNFQGFGKIPTAEFSKDPTMKQYVYLQANFPDKTLEKVVLVSLQSGYIFIQTDKTLYTPNISFRLFALTSQMEPVDRNDQNQDVIFASVCVCVFLSPGLWKVVAKFESNPQQRYYAEFEVKEYVLPSFEVKLVPVVPFFYVDSEQLTINIKAAYLFGKKVFGTAYVMFGIMEGNVKRSIPHSLTRVPVVNGAGQVTLQRNQITQTFPGINDLVGRSIFVSVTVLTESGE
;
A
#
# COMPACT_ATOMS: atom_id res chain seq x y z
N MET A 1 -7.13 21.62 28.75
CA MET A 1 -5.94 21.21 27.98
C MET A 1 -6.33 20.02 27.12
N SER A 2 -6.11 20.12 25.81
CA SER A 2 -6.35 19.06 24.85
C SER A 2 -5.03 18.69 24.17
N ALA A 3 -4.76 17.40 24.08
CA ALA A 3 -3.51 16.86 23.57
C ALA A 3 -3.78 15.59 22.76
N PRO A 4 -2.94 15.28 21.75
CA PRO A 4 -3.00 14.01 21.04
C PRO A 4 -2.98 12.81 21.99
N ASN A 5 -3.61 11.71 21.59
CA ASN A 5 -3.53 10.46 22.35
C ASN A 5 -2.14 9.81 22.29
N LEU A 6 -1.34 10.20 21.29
CA LEU A 6 -0.03 9.67 20.99
C LEU A 6 0.89 10.83 20.63
N LEU A 7 2.05 10.91 21.27
CA LEU A 7 3.05 11.93 20.97
C LEU A 7 4.07 11.34 19.98
N ARG A 8 4.17 11.88 18.76
CA ARG A 8 5.10 11.37 17.75
C ARG A 8 6.50 11.95 17.95
N VAL A 9 7.52 11.10 17.81
CA VAL A 9 8.92 11.51 17.85
C VAL A 9 9.34 12.05 16.49
N GLY A 10 10.11 13.14 16.47
CA GLY A 10 10.61 13.76 15.25
C GLY A 10 9.64 14.75 14.59
N THR A 11 8.41 14.90 15.10
CA THR A 11 7.49 15.98 14.68
C THR A 11 7.09 16.82 15.88
N ALA A 12 7.00 18.13 15.67
CA ALA A 12 6.49 19.02 16.68
C ALA A 12 4.96 18.93 16.77
N GLU A 13 4.44 18.69 17.96
CA GLU A 13 3.02 18.43 18.21
C GLU A 13 2.35 19.65 18.85
N ASN A 14 1.11 19.93 18.46
CA ASN A 14 0.33 21.04 19.01
C ASN A 14 -0.46 20.59 20.23
N ILE A 15 -0.26 21.29 21.36
CA ILE A 15 -1.04 21.12 22.58
C ILE A 15 -1.91 22.34 22.77
N PHE A 16 -3.22 22.13 22.86
CA PHE A 16 -4.19 23.19 23.06
C PHE A 16 -4.41 23.45 24.55
N VAL A 17 -4.35 24.71 24.94
CA VAL A 17 -4.66 25.17 26.29
C VAL A 17 -5.67 26.29 26.19
N GLU A 18 -6.66 26.24 27.08
CA GLU A 18 -7.70 27.27 27.19
C GLU A 18 -8.05 27.50 28.66
N CYS A 19 -8.53 28.70 28.96
CA CYS A 19 -9.28 29.00 30.16
C CYS A 19 -10.67 29.50 29.79
N GLN A 20 -11.70 28.82 30.28
CA GLN A 20 -13.09 29.26 30.15
C GLN A 20 -13.44 30.23 31.28
N ASP A 21 -14.24 31.26 30.97
CA ASP A 21 -14.72 32.28 31.91
C ASP A 21 -13.63 33.10 32.62
N CYS A 22 -12.41 33.08 32.08
CA CYS A 22 -11.31 33.92 32.56
C CYS A 22 -11.56 35.39 32.23
N THR A 23 -11.65 36.24 33.26
CA THR A 23 -11.83 37.70 33.14
C THR A 23 -10.61 38.50 33.59
N GLY A 24 -9.60 37.82 34.13
CA GLY A 24 -8.37 38.38 34.69
C GLY A 24 -7.36 38.92 33.66
N GLY A 25 -6.15 39.19 34.14
CA GLY A 25 -5.02 39.62 33.30
C GLY A 25 -4.38 38.46 32.52
N ASP A 26 -3.29 38.78 31.82
CA ASP A 26 -2.54 37.81 31.01
C ASP A 26 -2.08 36.60 31.85
N MET A 27 -2.36 35.39 31.37
CA MET A 27 -2.01 34.14 32.02
C MET A 27 -0.92 33.41 31.23
N VAL A 28 0.22 33.18 31.88
CA VAL A 28 1.33 32.44 31.26
C VAL A 28 1.20 30.96 31.60
N VAL A 29 0.87 30.15 30.60
CA VAL A 29 0.73 28.69 30.74
C VAL A 29 2.02 28.01 30.26
N ARG A 30 2.66 27.25 31.14
CA ARG A 30 3.88 26.49 30.82
C ARG A 30 3.51 25.05 30.50
N ILE A 31 3.74 24.62 29.27
CA ILE A 31 3.51 23.25 28.83
C ILE A 31 4.83 22.48 28.90
N ASN A 32 4.90 21.44 29.72
CA ASN A 32 6.10 20.65 29.96
C ASN A 32 5.86 19.18 29.61
N VAL A 33 6.88 18.55 29.03
CA VAL A 33 6.94 17.10 28.86
C VAL A 33 7.97 16.56 29.85
N MET A 34 7.53 15.75 30.81
CA MET A 34 8.37 15.16 31.84
C MET A 34 8.56 13.67 31.57
N ASN A 35 9.70 13.13 31.97
CA ASN A 35 9.98 11.71 31.84
C ASN A 35 9.05 10.84 32.69
N HIS A 36 8.71 9.66 32.18
CA HIS A 36 7.98 8.63 32.91
C HIS A 36 8.92 7.49 33.34
N PRO A 37 8.74 6.86 34.50
CA PRO A 37 7.70 7.14 35.50
C PRO A 37 8.09 8.20 36.54
N THR A 38 9.38 8.58 36.62
CA THR A 38 9.93 9.30 37.77
C THR A 38 9.59 10.80 37.82
N LYS A 39 9.18 11.42 36.70
CA LYS A 39 8.79 12.84 36.61
C LYS A 39 9.85 13.83 37.12
N ASN A 40 11.12 13.42 37.18
CA ASN A 40 12.22 14.21 37.74
C ASN A 40 13.02 14.97 36.68
N LYS A 41 12.82 14.68 35.40
CA LYS A 41 13.51 15.33 34.28
C LYS A 41 12.50 15.92 33.30
N LYS A 42 12.62 17.23 33.06
CA LYS A 42 11.94 17.89 31.95
C LYS A 42 12.65 17.51 30.65
N LEU A 43 11.93 16.87 29.73
CA LEU A 43 12.43 16.47 28.41
C LEU A 43 12.38 17.64 27.43
N THR A 44 11.26 18.36 27.41
CA THR A 44 11.03 19.53 26.55
C THR A 44 9.86 20.34 27.10
N GLY A 45 9.61 21.51 26.53
CA GLY A 45 8.43 22.30 26.86
C GLY A 45 8.36 23.61 26.09
N THR A 46 7.22 24.26 26.20
CA THR A 46 6.94 25.55 25.58
C THR A 46 6.09 26.40 26.52
N THR A 47 5.91 27.67 26.18
CA THR A 47 5.10 28.60 26.97
C THR A 47 4.10 29.28 26.05
N VAL A 48 2.86 29.43 26.53
CA VAL A 48 1.77 30.09 25.81
C VAL A 48 1.18 31.16 26.72
N THR A 49 1.03 32.38 26.23
CA THR A 49 0.36 33.46 26.95
C THR A 49 -1.11 33.52 26.51
N LEU A 50 -2.02 33.34 27.46
CA LEU A 50 -3.47 33.44 27.28
C LEU A 50 -3.92 34.83 27.73
N ASN A 51 -4.61 35.56 26.87
CA ASN A 51 -5.08 36.91 27.15
C ASN A 51 -6.40 37.21 26.42
N ARG A 52 -6.94 38.41 26.62
CA ARG A 52 -8.20 38.82 25.98
C ARG A 52 -8.12 38.85 24.46
N VAL A 53 -6.94 39.09 23.89
CA VAL A 53 -6.75 39.16 22.42
C VAL A 53 -6.92 37.79 21.77
N ASN A 54 -6.46 36.71 22.43
CA ASN A 54 -6.64 35.34 21.95
C ASN A 54 -7.82 34.61 22.61
N ASN A 55 -8.75 35.33 23.24
CA ASN A 55 -9.89 34.77 23.98
C ASN A 55 -9.49 33.73 25.03
N PHE A 56 -8.32 33.90 25.64
CA PHE A 56 -7.69 32.95 26.56
C PHE A 56 -7.54 31.53 26.00
N GLN A 57 -7.26 31.42 24.69
CA GLN A 57 -7.00 30.16 23.98
C GLN A 57 -5.67 30.22 23.23
N GLY A 58 -4.95 29.10 23.18
CA GLY A 58 -3.69 29.04 22.44
C GLY A 58 -3.12 27.64 22.24
N PHE A 59 -2.26 27.52 21.24
CA PHE A 59 -1.51 26.31 20.95
C PHE A 59 -0.05 26.46 21.36
N GLY A 60 0.44 25.51 22.15
CA GLY A 60 1.86 25.34 22.41
C GLY A 60 2.41 24.23 21.53
N LYS A 61 3.36 24.58 20.66
CA LYS A 61 4.08 23.61 19.83
C LYS A 61 5.23 22.99 20.63
N ILE A 62 5.17 21.69 20.87
CA ILE A 62 6.17 20.95 21.65
C ILE A 62 7.32 20.52 20.74
N PRO A 63 8.56 20.98 20.98
CA PRO A 63 9.73 20.53 20.24
C PRO A 63 9.99 19.04 20.44
N THR A 64 10.65 18.43 19.47
CA THR A 64 11.07 17.03 19.53
C THR A 64 12.03 16.80 20.71
N ALA A 65 11.71 15.82 21.55
CA ALA A 65 12.61 15.32 22.58
C ALA A 65 13.31 14.03 22.11
N GLU A 66 14.46 13.74 22.69
CA GLU A 66 15.17 12.48 22.46
C GLU A 66 14.49 11.35 23.26
N PHE A 67 14.08 10.30 22.57
CA PHE A 67 13.47 9.10 23.13
C PHE A 67 14.29 7.86 22.76
N SER A 68 14.13 6.78 23.53
CA SER A 68 14.73 5.49 23.17
C SER A 68 14.18 5.05 21.81
N LYS A 69 15.05 4.50 20.96
CA LYS A 69 14.69 3.97 19.65
C LYS A 69 14.35 2.47 19.70
N ASP A 70 14.16 1.87 20.87
CA ASP A 70 13.79 0.45 21.02
C ASP A 70 12.31 0.23 20.62
N PRO A 71 11.99 -0.68 19.67
CA PRO A 71 10.61 -0.88 19.18
C PRO A 71 9.74 -1.65 20.18
N THR A 72 10.38 -2.45 21.02
CA THR A 72 9.73 -3.39 21.93
C THR A 72 9.33 -2.69 23.23
N MET A 73 9.93 -1.52 23.49
CA MET A 73 9.68 -0.73 24.67
C MET A 73 8.57 0.29 24.43
N LYS A 74 7.44 0.12 25.14
CA LYS A 74 6.43 1.17 25.25
C LYS A 74 6.97 2.29 26.15
N GLN A 75 7.08 3.48 25.59
CA GLN A 75 7.53 4.67 26.32
C GLN A 75 6.37 5.61 26.56
N TYR A 76 6.32 6.20 27.74
CA TYR A 76 5.29 7.16 28.14
C TYR A 76 5.95 8.46 28.57
N VAL A 77 5.19 9.54 28.55
CA VAL A 77 5.59 10.83 29.12
C VAL A 77 4.44 11.44 29.89
N TYR A 78 4.76 12.27 30.89
CA TYR A 78 3.78 13.14 31.51
C TYR A 78 3.75 14.47 30.75
N LEU A 79 2.60 14.80 30.18
CA LEU A 79 2.33 16.11 29.61
C LEU A 79 1.64 16.97 30.67
N GLN A 80 2.27 18.08 31.04
CA GLN A 80 1.78 19.02 32.05
C GLN A 80 1.51 20.38 31.45
N ALA A 81 0.40 21.02 31.82
CA ALA A 81 0.18 22.46 31.61
C ALA A 81 0.03 23.10 32.97
N ASN A 82 1.01 23.92 33.33
CA ASN A 82 1.04 24.66 34.57
C ASN A 82 0.41 26.02 34.29
N PHE A 83 -0.85 26.17 34.70
CA PHE A 83 -1.52 27.45 34.81
C PHE A 83 -1.10 28.11 36.14
N PRO A 84 -1.28 29.42 36.31
CA PRO A 84 -0.99 30.11 37.57
C PRO A 84 -1.63 29.43 38.81
N ASP A 85 -2.88 29.00 38.68
CA ASP A 85 -3.67 28.49 39.82
C ASP A 85 -3.79 26.96 39.83
N LYS A 86 -3.45 26.28 38.73
CA LYS A 86 -3.68 24.84 38.58
C LYS A 86 -2.70 24.18 37.62
N THR A 87 -2.28 22.98 37.96
CA THR A 87 -1.56 22.11 37.03
C THR A 87 -2.48 21.04 36.48
N LEU A 88 -2.59 20.96 35.16
CA LEU A 88 -3.26 19.87 34.46
C LEU A 88 -2.20 18.88 33.97
N GLU A 89 -2.48 17.59 34.10
CA GLU A 89 -1.56 16.52 33.72
C GLU A 89 -2.26 15.41 32.95
N LYS A 90 -1.58 14.83 31.97
CA LYS A 90 -2.00 13.64 31.25
C LYS A 90 -0.80 12.76 30.93
N VAL A 91 -0.94 11.44 31.08
CA VAL A 91 0.05 10.47 30.57
C VAL A 91 -0.24 10.20 29.10
N VAL A 92 0.79 10.27 28.27
CA VAL A 92 0.67 10.07 26.81
C VAL A 92 1.69 9.01 26.37
N LEU A 93 1.27 8.11 25.50
CA LEU A 93 2.17 7.13 24.87
C LEU A 93 3.02 7.82 23.80
N VAL A 94 4.29 7.47 23.72
CA VAL A 94 5.23 7.95 22.70
C VAL A 94 5.22 7.00 21.52
N SER A 95 5.16 7.54 20.30
CA SER A 95 5.27 6.79 19.05
C SER A 95 6.48 7.21 18.25
N LEU A 96 7.24 6.21 17.79
CA LEU A 96 8.37 6.41 16.90
C LEU A 96 7.94 6.62 15.44
N GLN A 97 6.64 6.64 15.14
CA GLN A 97 6.14 6.89 13.78
C GLN A 97 6.38 8.34 13.35
N SER A 98 7.50 8.57 12.65
CA SER A 98 7.93 9.91 12.23
C SER A 98 7.39 10.36 10.87
N GLY A 99 6.76 9.46 10.09
CA GLY A 99 6.28 9.79 8.75
C GLY A 99 5.90 8.57 7.92
N TYR A 100 5.77 8.76 6.62
CA TYR A 100 5.41 7.76 5.61
C TYR A 100 6.42 7.75 4.47
N ILE A 101 6.75 6.56 3.93
CA ILE A 101 7.50 6.43 2.68
C ILE A 101 6.63 5.69 1.68
N PHE A 102 6.35 6.31 0.54
CA PHE A 102 5.70 5.67 -0.58
C PHE A 102 6.75 5.33 -1.62
N ILE A 103 6.82 4.06 -2.03
CA ILE A 103 7.70 3.60 -3.10
C ILE A 103 6.82 3.42 -4.33
N GLN A 104 7.16 4.15 -5.40
CA GLN A 104 6.49 4.02 -6.68
C GLN A 104 7.47 3.47 -7.71
N THR A 105 7.18 2.28 -8.20
CA THR A 105 7.80 1.70 -9.38
C THR A 105 7.12 2.26 -10.64
N ASP A 106 7.83 2.41 -11.75
CA ASP A 106 7.20 2.80 -13.03
C ASP A 106 6.34 1.68 -13.62
N LYS A 107 6.66 0.42 -13.31
CA LYS A 107 5.95 -0.79 -13.75
C LYS A 107 5.89 -1.82 -12.61
N THR A 108 4.95 -2.77 -12.70
CA THR A 108 4.85 -3.91 -11.77
C THR A 108 5.61 -5.15 -12.25
N LEU A 109 5.95 -5.18 -13.54
CA LEU A 109 6.71 -6.23 -14.22
C LEU A 109 7.88 -5.61 -14.97
N TYR A 110 9.08 -6.12 -14.70
CA TYR A 110 10.33 -5.62 -15.28
C TYR A 110 11.03 -6.64 -16.15
N THR A 111 11.60 -6.09 -17.21
CA THR A 111 12.77 -6.60 -17.92
C THR A 111 13.98 -5.88 -17.32
N PRO A 112 15.19 -6.47 -17.23
CA PRO A 112 16.23 -6.23 -16.19
C PRO A 112 16.51 -4.81 -15.66
N ASN A 113 16.15 -3.74 -16.36
CA ASN A 113 16.31 -2.37 -15.92
C ASN A 113 15.11 -1.88 -15.10
N ILE A 114 15.38 -1.31 -13.92
CA ILE A 114 14.34 -0.89 -12.97
C ILE A 114 14.51 0.57 -12.61
N SER A 115 13.39 1.28 -12.60
CA SER A 115 13.29 2.65 -12.11
C SER A 115 12.21 2.75 -11.05
N PHE A 116 12.56 3.31 -9.90
CA PHE A 116 11.58 3.63 -8.87
C PHE A 116 11.91 4.98 -8.24
N ARG A 117 10.89 5.60 -7.67
CA ARG A 117 11.01 6.84 -6.90
C ARG A 117 10.39 6.66 -5.53
N LEU A 118 10.92 7.40 -4.57
CA LEU A 118 10.42 7.42 -3.20
C LEU A 118 9.77 8.77 -2.91
N PHE A 119 8.70 8.75 -2.14
CA PHE A 119 8.10 9.94 -1.54
C PHE A 119 8.13 9.80 -0.04
N ALA A 120 8.93 10.63 0.61
CA ALA A 120 9.00 10.70 2.06
C ALA A 120 8.13 11.86 2.56
N LEU A 121 7.14 11.55 3.38
CA LEU A 121 6.24 12.52 4.01
C LEU A 121 6.36 12.48 5.53
N THR A 122 6.25 13.64 6.16
CA THR A 122 6.09 13.78 7.61
C THR A 122 4.72 13.23 8.04
N SER A 123 4.50 13.15 9.35
CA SER A 123 3.19 12.80 9.92
C SER A 123 2.05 13.75 9.51
N GLN A 124 2.37 14.97 9.08
CA GLN A 124 1.43 16.00 8.63
C GLN A 124 1.24 16.00 7.11
N MET A 125 1.72 14.97 6.40
CA MET A 125 1.69 14.87 4.93
C MET A 125 2.48 15.97 4.22
N GLU A 126 3.49 16.54 4.89
CA GLU A 126 4.43 17.48 4.30
C GLU A 126 5.69 16.74 3.83
N PRO A 127 6.37 17.15 2.76
CA PRO A 127 7.63 16.52 2.36
C PRO A 127 8.70 16.54 3.46
N VAL A 128 9.40 15.41 3.64
CA VAL A 128 10.58 15.32 4.51
C VAL A 128 11.75 15.95 3.74
N ASP A 129 12.26 17.07 4.27
CA ASP A 129 13.30 17.96 3.72
C ASP A 129 12.88 18.85 2.53
N ARG A 130 12.77 20.15 2.83
CA ARG A 130 12.93 21.26 1.89
C ARG A 130 14.32 21.86 2.16
N ASN A 131 15.36 21.38 1.51
CA ASN A 131 16.58 22.17 1.39
C ASN A 131 16.32 23.21 0.31
N ASP A 132 16.36 24.50 0.67
CA ASP A 132 16.05 25.69 -0.16
C ASP A 132 16.91 25.86 -1.44
N GLN A 133 17.64 24.83 -1.87
CA GLN A 133 18.41 24.84 -3.12
C GLN A 133 18.15 23.64 -4.05
N ASN A 134 17.28 22.70 -3.70
CA ASN A 134 16.78 21.69 -4.64
C ASN A 134 15.34 21.32 -4.28
N GLN A 135 14.44 21.59 -5.20
CA GLN A 135 12.99 21.65 -5.03
C GLN A 135 12.29 20.30 -4.92
N ASP A 136 12.96 19.28 -4.40
CA ASP A 136 12.59 17.90 -4.65
C ASP A 136 12.40 17.11 -3.34
N VAL A 137 11.13 16.79 -3.06
CA VAL A 137 10.65 15.71 -2.18
C VAL A 137 11.52 14.47 -2.35
N ILE A 138 12.57 14.23 -1.54
CA ILE A 138 13.60 13.16 -1.73
C ILE A 138 13.41 12.38 -3.03
N PHE A 139 13.67 13.01 -4.19
CA PHE A 139 13.46 12.38 -5.50
C PHE A 139 14.69 11.52 -5.76
N ALA A 140 14.83 10.44 -5.00
CA ALA A 140 15.81 9.41 -5.31
C ALA A 140 15.22 8.55 -6.44
N SER A 141 15.39 9.01 -7.67
CA SER A 141 15.22 8.16 -8.85
C SER A 141 16.41 7.21 -8.91
N VAL A 142 16.27 6.04 -8.29
CA VAL A 142 17.32 5.02 -8.31
C VAL A 142 17.09 4.15 -9.54
N CYS A 143 17.95 4.31 -10.54
CA CYS A 143 18.04 3.36 -11.64
C CYS A 143 19.00 2.26 -11.23
N VAL A 144 18.47 1.05 -11.02
CA VAL A 144 19.31 -0.12 -10.77
C VAL A 144 19.57 -0.78 -12.12
N CYS A 145 20.70 -0.45 -12.73
CA CYS A 145 21.21 -1.10 -13.95
C CYS A 145 21.97 -2.38 -13.60
N VAL A 146 21.28 -3.36 -13.01
CA VAL A 146 21.88 -4.66 -12.68
C VAL A 146 21.03 -5.74 -13.35
N PHE A 147 21.67 -6.75 -13.92
CA PHE A 147 21.00 -7.97 -14.38
C PHE A 147 20.33 -8.66 -13.19
N LEU A 148 19.08 -8.30 -12.90
CA LEU A 148 18.29 -8.95 -11.86
C LEU A 148 17.86 -10.32 -12.38
N SER A 149 18.03 -11.35 -11.54
CA SER A 149 17.50 -12.68 -11.83
C SER A 149 15.97 -12.64 -11.90
N PRO A 150 15.33 -13.43 -12.77
CA PRO A 150 13.88 -13.56 -12.77
C PRO A 150 13.36 -13.99 -11.40
N GLY A 151 12.22 -13.43 -10.99
CA GLY A 151 11.59 -13.71 -9.70
C GLY A 151 10.88 -12.52 -9.09
N LEU A 152 10.34 -12.74 -7.88
CA LEU A 152 9.71 -11.69 -7.10
C LEU A 152 10.76 -10.92 -6.29
N TRP A 153 10.82 -9.62 -6.50
CA TRP A 153 11.76 -8.71 -5.84
C TRP A 153 11.03 -7.73 -4.94
N LYS A 154 11.75 -7.21 -3.94
CA LYS A 154 11.22 -6.32 -2.92
C LYS A 154 12.17 -5.16 -2.66
N VAL A 155 11.75 -3.93 -2.93
CA VAL A 155 12.45 -2.71 -2.46
C VAL A 155 12.04 -2.44 -1.02
N VAL A 156 13.00 -2.14 -0.15
CA VAL A 156 12.75 -1.80 1.24
C VAL A 156 13.37 -0.44 1.55
N ALA A 157 12.57 0.48 2.06
CA ALA A 157 12.98 1.80 2.52
C ALA A 157 12.65 1.98 4.00
N LYS A 158 13.46 2.78 4.72
CA LYS A 158 13.28 3.10 6.13
C LYS A 158 13.80 4.50 6.42
N PHE A 159 13.21 5.17 7.41
CA PHE A 159 13.79 6.39 7.95
C PHE A 159 14.96 6.05 8.88
N GLU A 160 16.02 6.86 8.86
CA GLU A 160 17.12 6.70 9.82
C GLU A 160 16.68 7.01 11.26
N SER A 161 15.74 7.95 11.43
CA SER A 161 15.16 8.29 12.73
C SER A 161 14.38 7.12 13.35
N ASN A 162 13.74 6.30 12.53
CA ASN A 162 13.02 5.10 12.94
C ASN A 162 13.30 3.92 11.97
N PRO A 163 14.41 3.20 12.18
CA PRO A 163 14.83 2.11 11.28
C PRO A 163 13.95 0.85 11.38
N GLN A 164 13.03 0.81 12.34
CA GLN A 164 12.13 -0.33 12.57
C GLN A 164 10.89 -0.26 11.69
N GLN A 165 10.43 0.94 11.38
CA GLN A 165 9.36 1.12 10.44
C GLN A 165 9.91 1.03 9.01
N ARG A 166 9.58 -0.09 8.36
CA ARG A 166 10.01 -0.40 7.00
C ARG A 166 8.83 -0.26 6.05
N TYR A 167 9.09 0.36 4.91
CA TYR A 167 8.18 0.48 3.79
C TYR A 167 8.71 -0.36 2.65
N TYR A 168 7.81 -0.98 1.89
CA TYR A 168 8.22 -1.84 0.79
C TYR A 168 7.28 -1.78 -0.40
N ALA A 169 7.84 -2.07 -1.56
CA ALA A 169 7.10 -2.35 -2.78
C ALA A 169 7.67 -3.63 -3.40
N GLU A 170 6.79 -4.44 -3.98
CA GLU A 170 7.13 -5.71 -4.62
C GLU A 170 6.90 -5.59 -6.12
N PHE A 171 7.80 -6.16 -6.90
CA PHE A 171 7.71 -6.21 -8.36
C PHE A 171 8.29 -7.53 -8.86
N GLU A 172 7.85 -7.96 -10.03
CA GLU A 172 8.33 -9.20 -10.62
C GLU A 172 9.31 -8.90 -11.75
N VAL A 173 10.44 -9.58 -11.76
CA VAL A 173 11.37 -9.59 -12.90
C VAL A 173 11.11 -10.84 -13.69
N LYS A 174 10.82 -10.69 -14.99
CA LYS A 174 10.70 -11.81 -15.93
C LYS A 174 11.58 -11.55 -17.12
N GLU A 175 12.02 -12.64 -17.74
CA GLU A 175 12.64 -12.58 -19.04
C GLU A 175 11.66 -11.96 -20.04
N TYR A 176 12.12 -10.96 -20.80
CA TYR A 176 11.31 -10.38 -21.84
C TYR A 176 11.27 -11.33 -23.02
N VAL A 177 10.07 -11.64 -23.48
CA VAL A 177 9.86 -12.19 -24.82
C VAL A 177 8.88 -11.25 -25.49
N LEU A 178 9.25 -10.69 -26.65
CA LEU A 178 8.31 -9.92 -27.45
C LEU A 178 7.31 -10.92 -28.06
N PRO A 179 6.03 -10.95 -27.64
CA PRO A 179 5.09 -11.84 -28.26
C PRO A 179 4.80 -11.36 -29.69
N SER A 180 4.83 -12.26 -30.66
CA SER A 180 4.52 -11.92 -32.06
C SER A 180 3.06 -11.45 -32.24
N PHE A 181 2.15 -11.88 -31.36
CA PHE A 181 0.73 -11.55 -31.38
C PHE A 181 0.12 -11.48 -29.97
N GLU A 182 -1.01 -10.80 -29.85
CA GLU A 182 -1.79 -10.64 -28.62
C GLU A 182 -3.01 -11.59 -28.64
N VAL A 183 -3.31 -12.22 -27.50
CA VAL A 183 -4.52 -13.02 -27.28
C VAL A 183 -5.38 -12.38 -26.20
N LYS A 184 -6.66 -12.11 -26.51
CA LYS A 184 -7.66 -11.59 -25.58
C LYS A 184 -8.76 -12.63 -25.37
N LEU A 185 -9.07 -12.88 -24.10
CA LEU A 185 -10.17 -13.75 -23.69
C LEU A 185 -11.32 -12.88 -23.20
N VAL A 186 -12.47 -12.98 -23.86
CA VAL A 186 -13.65 -12.16 -23.57
C VAL A 186 -14.79 -13.11 -23.21
N PRO A 187 -15.11 -13.29 -21.92
CA PRO A 187 -16.24 -14.10 -21.52
C PRO A 187 -17.55 -13.43 -21.97
N VAL A 188 -18.54 -14.24 -22.38
CA VAL A 188 -19.87 -13.72 -22.77
C VAL A 188 -20.59 -13.12 -21.55
N VAL A 189 -20.38 -13.71 -20.38
CA VAL A 189 -20.85 -13.23 -19.08
C VAL A 189 -19.70 -13.25 -18.07
N PRO A 190 -19.59 -12.26 -17.18
CA PRO A 190 -18.45 -12.15 -16.27
C PRO A 190 -18.47 -13.13 -15.09
N PHE A 191 -19.52 -13.93 -14.93
CA PHE A 191 -19.68 -14.93 -13.88
C PHE A 191 -20.41 -16.17 -14.42
N PHE A 192 -20.28 -17.30 -13.71
CA PHE A 192 -20.97 -18.55 -14.02
C PHE A 192 -21.88 -18.92 -12.84
N TYR A 193 -23.20 -19.00 -13.06
CA TYR A 193 -24.11 -19.43 -12.01
C TYR A 193 -24.04 -20.95 -11.82
N VAL A 194 -24.23 -21.38 -10.59
CA VAL A 194 -24.20 -22.80 -10.22
C VAL A 194 -25.36 -23.57 -10.81
N ASP A 195 -26.37 -22.96 -11.43
CA ASP A 195 -27.45 -23.59 -12.20
C ASP A 195 -27.31 -23.41 -13.72
N SER A 196 -26.30 -22.67 -14.19
CA SER A 196 -26.04 -22.50 -15.62
C SER A 196 -25.55 -23.80 -16.27
N GLU A 197 -25.95 -24.01 -17.52
CA GLU A 197 -25.52 -25.16 -18.32
C GLU A 197 -24.11 -24.98 -18.89
N GLN A 198 -23.72 -23.75 -19.22
CA GLN A 198 -22.44 -23.50 -19.86
C GLN A 198 -21.88 -22.09 -19.66
N LEU A 199 -20.55 -21.96 -19.74
CA LEU A 199 -19.82 -20.70 -19.79
C LEU A 199 -19.08 -20.58 -21.12
N THR A 200 -19.38 -19.54 -21.90
CA THR A 200 -18.73 -19.29 -23.19
C THR A 200 -17.71 -18.16 -23.10
N ILE A 201 -16.53 -18.40 -23.68
CA ILE A 201 -15.43 -17.44 -23.79
C ILE A 201 -15.05 -17.27 -25.26
N ASN A 202 -15.01 -16.01 -25.71
CA ASN A 202 -14.51 -15.66 -27.04
C ASN A 202 -13.00 -15.42 -26.97
N ILE A 203 -12.28 -16.03 -27.90
CA ILE A 203 -10.83 -15.88 -28.08
C ILE A 203 -10.62 -14.92 -29.24
N LYS A 204 -9.87 -13.84 -29.02
CA LYS A 204 -9.49 -12.89 -30.06
C LYS A 204 -7.97 -12.85 -30.16
N ALA A 205 -7.42 -13.16 -31.33
CA ALA A 205 -5.99 -13.18 -31.58
C ALA A 205 -5.62 -12.25 -32.75
N ALA A 206 -4.64 -11.38 -32.54
CA ALA A 206 -4.15 -10.46 -33.56
C ALA A 206 -2.66 -10.19 -33.40
N TYR A 207 -1.93 -10.13 -34.51
CA TYR A 207 -0.54 -9.68 -34.52
C TYR A 207 -0.44 -8.24 -34.02
N LEU A 208 0.72 -7.86 -33.47
CA LEU A 208 0.93 -6.50 -32.97
C LEU A 208 0.77 -5.42 -34.06
N PHE A 209 0.97 -5.78 -35.33
CA PHE A 209 0.74 -4.93 -36.51
C PHE A 209 -0.70 -5.01 -37.06
N GLY A 210 -1.64 -5.56 -36.29
CA GLY A 210 -3.09 -5.50 -36.55
C GLY A 210 -3.65 -6.59 -37.46
N LYS A 211 -2.83 -7.43 -38.10
CA LYS A 211 -3.35 -8.54 -38.90
C LYS A 211 -3.96 -9.63 -38.02
N LYS A 212 -4.98 -10.28 -38.57
CA LYS A 212 -5.71 -11.36 -37.90
C LYS A 212 -4.90 -12.66 -37.93
N VAL A 213 -4.90 -13.37 -36.80
CA VAL A 213 -4.21 -14.65 -36.65
C VAL A 213 -5.07 -15.78 -37.21
N PHE A 214 -4.44 -16.69 -37.96
CA PHE A 214 -5.01 -17.98 -38.34
C PHE A 214 -4.24 -19.08 -37.61
N GLY A 215 -4.95 -20.00 -36.96
CA GLY A 215 -4.31 -21.01 -36.14
C GLY A 215 -5.28 -21.87 -35.33
N THR A 216 -4.77 -22.45 -34.26
CA THR A 216 -5.47 -23.34 -33.35
C THR A 216 -5.24 -22.88 -31.90
N ALA A 217 -6.32 -22.76 -31.12
CA ALA A 217 -6.25 -22.56 -29.68
C ALA A 217 -6.46 -23.90 -28.94
N TYR A 218 -5.63 -24.14 -27.92
CA TYR A 218 -5.80 -25.19 -26.91
C TYR A 218 -6.26 -24.53 -25.64
N VAL A 219 -7.44 -24.90 -25.15
CA VAL A 219 -8.09 -24.28 -24.01
C VAL A 219 -8.31 -25.32 -22.92
N MET A 220 -7.98 -24.97 -21.69
CA MET A 220 -8.29 -25.77 -20.50
C MET A 220 -8.85 -24.85 -19.40
N PHE A 221 -9.98 -25.25 -18.81
CA PHE A 221 -10.56 -24.57 -17.67
C PHE A 221 -10.13 -25.22 -16.36
N GLY A 222 -10.31 -24.49 -15.26
CA GLY A 222 -10.12 -25.01 -13.92
C GLY A 222 -10.71 -24.10 -12.85
N ILE A 223 -10.62 -24.52 -11.60
CA ILE A 223 -11.09 -23.78 -10.43
C ILE A 223 -9.89 -23.32 -9.62
N MET A 224 -9.94 -22.08 -9.13
CA MET A 224 -9.01 -21.53 -8.15
C MET A 224 -9.45 -21.94 -6.74
N GLU A 225 -8.62 -22.69 -6.03
CA GLU A 225 -8.75 -22.95 -4.59
C GLU A 225 -7.70 -22.13 -3.84
N GLY A 226 -8.09 -20.93 -3.40
CA GLY A 226 -7.12 -19.95 -2.90
C GLY A 226 -6.11 -19.58 -4.00
N ASN A 227 -4.83 -19.87 -3.76
CA ASN A 227 -3.75 -19.64 -4.73
C ASN A 227 -3.41 -20.88 -5.58
N VAL A 228 -4.12 -21.99 -5.41
CA VAL A 228 -3.87 -23.25 -6.12
C VAL A 228 -4.82 -23.37 -7.32
N LYS A 229 -4.25 -23.65 -8.50
CA LYS A 229 -4.99 -23.92 -9.74
C LYS A 229 -5.32 -25.41 -9.82
N ARG A 230 -6.59 -25.78 -9.74
CA ARG A 230 -7.06 -27.13 -10.04
C ARG A 230 -7.70 -27.20 -11.41
N SER A 231 -7.05 -27.86 -12.35
CA SER A 231 -7.55 -28.05 -13.71
C SER A 231 -8.79 -28.94 -13.74
N ILE A 232 -9.65 -28.72 -14.75
CA ILE A 232 -10.75 -29.62 -15.15
C ILE A 232 -10.28 -30.34 -16.43
N PRO A 233 -9.68 -31.54 -16.35
CA PRO A 233 -9.03 -32.17 -17.50
C PRO A 233 -10.00 -32.41 -18.68
N HIS A 234 -11.25 -32.75 -18.38
CA HIS A 234 -12.31 -32.99 -19.36
C HIS A 234 -12.75 -31.74 -20.14
N SER A 235 -12.30 -30.54 -19.73
CA SER A 235 -12.54 -29.28 -20.44
C SER A 235 -11.49 -28.96 -21.50
N LEU A 236 -10.44 -29.78 -21.62
CA LEU A 236 -9.38 -29.59 -22.62
C LEU A 236 -9.99 -29.66 -24.02
N THR A 237 -9.96 -28.54 -24.73
CA THR A 237 -10.61 -28.38 -26.04
C THR A 237 -9.67 -27.73 -27.03
N ARG A 238 -9.74 -28.20 -28.28
CA ARG A 238 -9.01 -27.64 -29.41
C ARG A 238 -10.01 -26.85 -30.26
N VAL A 239 -9.76 -25.56 -30.45
CA VAL A 239 -10.66 -24.63 -31.15
C VAL A 239 -9.93 -23.97 -32.31
N PRO A 240 -10.47 -23.99 -33.55
CA PRO A 240 -9.87 -23.24 -34.64
C PRO A 240 -9.99 -21.74 -34.39
N VAL A 241 -8.91 -21.00 -34.65
CA VAL A 241 -8.89 -19.54 -34.63
C VAL A 241 -8.83 -19.08 -36.08
N VAL A 242 -9.96 -18.61 -36.60
CA VAL A 242 -10.11 -18.18 -37.99
C VAL A 242 -10.34 -16.68 -38.01
N ASN A 243 -9.57 -15.97 -38.83
CA ASN A 243 -9.64 -14.51 -38.92
C ASN A 243 -9.52 -13.84 -37.53
N GLY A 244 -8.65 -14.39 -36.68
CA GLY A 244 -8.38 -13.89 -35.33
C GLY A 244 -9.51 -14.10 -34.33
N ALA A 245 -10.49 -14.95 -34.62
CA ALA A 245 -11.61 -15.25 -33.72
C ALA A 245 -11.75 -16.76 -33.49
N GLY A 246 -11.99 -17.13 -32.24
CA GLY A 246 -12.37 -18.47 -31.82
C GLY A 246 -13.37 -18.39 -30.67
N GLN A 247 -14.09 -19.48 -30.40
CA GLN A 247 -15.04 -19.55 -29.29
C GLN A 247 -14.94 -20.90 -28.61
N VAL A 248 -14.94 -20.89 -27.28
CA VAL A 248 -14.85 -22.08 -26.44
C VAL A 248 -15.93 -22.04 -25.36
N THR A 249 -16.46 -23.20 -25.02
CA THR A 249 -17.53 -23.34 -24.04
C THR A 249 -17.16 -24.40 -23.00
N LEU A 250 -17.20 -24.02 -21.73
CA LEU A 250 -17.13 -24.94 -20.59
C LEU A 250 -18.55 -25.40 -20.27
N GLN A 251 -18.78 -26.71 -20.33
CA GLN A 251 -20.06 -27.31 -20.00
C GLN A 251 -20.12 -27.66 -18.51
N ARG A 252 -21.31 -27.53 -17.92
CA ARG A 252 -21.58 -27.88 -16.52
C ARG A 252 -21.18 -29.32 -16.21
N ASN A 253 -21.47 -30.26 -17.11
CA ASN A 253 -21.17 -31.67 -16.91
C ASN A 253 -19.65 -31.94 -16.77
N GLN A 254 -18.79 -31.19 -17.47
CA GLN A 254 -17.33 -31.28 -17.36
C GLN A 254 -16.84 -30.84 -15.97
N ILE A 255 -17.50 -29.82 -15.39
CA ILE A 255 -17.23 -29.38 -14.02
C ILE A 255 -17.62 -30.49 -13.05
N THR A 256 -18.85 -31.01 -13.13
CA THR A 256 -19.37 -32.01 -12.20
C THR A 256 -18.65 -33.36 -12.27
N GLN A 257 -18.03 -33.70 -13.41
CA GLN A 257 -17.17 -34.88 -13.53
C GLN A 257 -15.91 -34.79 -12.67
N THR A 258 -15.37 -33.58 -12.49
CA THR A 258 -14.15 -33.35 -11.70
C THR A 258 -14.49 -32.93 -10.26
N PHE A 259 -15.59 -32.20 -10.09
CA PHE A 259 -16.09 -31.66 -8.82
C PHE A 259 -17.58 -32.01 -8.67
N PRO A 260 -17.92 -33.20 -8.15
CA PRO A 260 -19.31 -33.66 -8.06
C PRO A 260 -20.22 -32.71 -7.27
N GLY A 261 -19.69 -32.08 -6.22
CA GLY A 261 -20.36 -31.05 -5.41
C GLY A 261 -20.20 -29.65 -6.01
N ILE A 262 -20.92 -29.32 -7.08
CA ILE A 262 -20.81 -27.99 -7.71
C ILE A 262 -21.17 -26.83 -6.76
N ASN A 263 -22.06 -27.08 -5.79
CA ASN A 263 -22.43 -26.10 -4.76
C ASN A 263 -21.25 -25.74 -3.83
N ASP A 264 -20.27 -26.63 -3.67
CA ASP A 264 -19.07 -26.39 -2.85
C ASP A 264 -18.10 -25.40 -3.54
N LEU A 265 -18.36 -25.08 -4.80
CA LEU A 265 -17.58 -24.14 -5.61
C LEU A 265 -18.12 -22.70 -5.54
N VAL A 266 -19.24 -22.45 -4.86
CA VAL A 266 -19.80 -21.11 -4.69
C VAL A 266 -18.74 -20.17 -4.08
N GLY A 267 -18.56 -19.00 -4.69
CA GLY A 267 -17.58 -18.00 -4.27
C GLY A 267 -16.14 -18.25 -4.74
N ARG A 268 -15.87 -19.36 -5.44
CA ARG A 268 -14.57 -19.64 -6.06
C ARG A 268 -14.49 -19.06 -7.47
N SER A 269 -13.28 -18.81 -7.94
CA SER A 269 -13.02 -18.29 -9.30
C SER A 269 -12.73 -19.42 -10.28
N ILE A 270 -13.28 -19.33 -11.49
CA ILE A 270 -12.88 -20.16 -12.62
C ILE A 270 -11.66 -19.50 -13.27
N PHE A 271 -10.62 -20.28 -13.57
CA PHE A 271 -9.53 -19.85 -14.44
C PHE A 271 -9.62 -20.56 -15.80
N VAL A 272 -9.10 -19.89 -16.82
CA VAL A 272 -8.97 -20.44 -18.17
C VAL A 272 -7.52 -20.28 -18.62
N SER A 273 -6.94 -21.36 -19.14
CA SER A 273 -5.61 -21.39 -19.74
C SER A 273 -5.77 -21.57 -21.24
N VAL A 274 -5.21 -20.66 -22.04
CA VAL A 274 -5.30 -20.69 -23.50
C VAL A 274 -3.91 -20.60 -24.11
N THR A 275 -3.58 -21.55 -24.97
CA THR A 275 -2.38 -21.54 -25.81
C THR A 275 -2.81 -21.48 -27.27
N VAL A 276 -2.43 -20.42 -27.98
CA VAL A 276 -2.73 -20.28 -29.41
C VAL A 276 -1.46 -20.59 -30.20
N LEU A 277 -1.57 -21.48 -31.18
CA LEU A 277 -0.54 -21.79 -32.16
C LEU A 277 -1.01 -21.34 -33.53
N THR A 278 -0.19 -20.57 -34.23
CA THR A 278 -0.40 -20.13 -35.61
C THR A 278 -0.20 -21.29 -36.59
N GLU A 279 -0.70 -21.16 -37.82
CA GLU A 279 -0.46 -22.15 -38.88
C GLU A 279 1.04 -22.32 -39.22
N SER A 280 1.85 -21.28 -38.99
CA SER A 280 3.31 -21.31 -39.13
C SER A 280 4.04 -22.04 -38.00
N GLY A 281 3.33 -22.49 -36.95
CA GLY A 281 3.93 -23.18 -35.80
C GLY A 281 4.54 -22.25 -34.74
N GLU A 282 4.33 -20.93 -34.87
CA GLU A 282 4.58 -19.93 -33.80
C GLU A 282 3.44 -19.87 -32.80
#